data_AF-A0A838TV33-F1
#
_entry.id   AF-A0A838TV33-F1
#
_cell.length_a   1.000
_cell.length_b   1.000
_cell.length_c   1.000
_cell.angle_alpha   90.00
_cell.angle_beta   90.00
_cell.angle_gamma   90.00
#
_symmetry.space_group_name_H-M   'P 1'
#
loop_
_entity.id
_entity.type
_entity.pdbx_description
1 polymer ?
#
loop_
_entity_poly.entity_id
_entity_poly.type
_entity_poly.pdbx_seq_one_letter_code
_entity_poly.pdbx_strand_id
1 'polypeptide(L)'
;MNIGGLIPQPNIQINRPEKVSNKGNLYRMAIDHKDSNGNQVRSYEVWATKEAVQQHFNGITENPREYQLRKYAKMMYEKRMRSSGGHMAEAGMLATSQDVTHGNPKMWPMTLSHPEVKL
;
A
#
# COMPACT_ATOMS: atom_id res chain seq x y z
N MET A 1 21.63 24.82 -2.86
CA MET A 1 20.78 24.63 -1.66
C MET A 1 19.96 23.38 -1.87
N ASN A 2 20.25 22.31 -1.12
CA ASN A 2 19.46 21.08 -1.14
C ASN A 2 18.23 21.31 -0.25
N ILE A 3 17.11 21.72 -0.85
CA ILE A 3 15.83 21.78 -0.15
C ILE A 3 15.29 20.35 -0.12
N GLY A 4 15.96 19.50 0.67
CA GLY A 4 15.35 18.27 1.17
C GLY A 4 14.28 18.70 2.16
N GLY A 5 13.18 19.25 1.64
CA GLY A 5 12.00 19.55 2.44
C GLY A 5 11.66 18.27 3.17
N LEU A 6 11.86 18.28 4.49
CA LEU A 6 11.34 17.26 5.38
C LEU A 6 9.86 17.18 5.04
N ILE A 7 9.47 16.16 4.27
CA ILE A 7 8.07 15.87 4.03
C ILE A 7 7.51 15.68 5.44
N PRO A 8 6.62 16.56 5.93
CA PRO A 8 6.07 16.42 7.26
C PRO A 8 5.52 15.01 7.39
N GLN A 9 5.72 14.37 8.56
CA GLN A 9 5.24 13.01 8.75
C GLN A 9 3.76 12.97 8.35
N PRO A 10 3.38 12.10 7.40
CA PRO A 10 2.04 12.15 6.85
C PRO A 10 1.04 11.87 7.98
N ASN A 11 0.09 12.78 8.19
CA ASN A 11 -1.02 12.57 9.12
C ASN A 11 -1.97 11.56 8.48
N ILE A 12 -1.62 10.28 8.58
CA ILE A 12 -2.36 9.20 7.92
C ILE A 12 -3.06 8.31 8.91
N GLN A 13 -4.23 7.83 8.51
CA GLN A 13 -4.93 6.74 9.14
C GLN A 13 -4.93 5.55 8.19
N ILE A 14 -4.43 4.41 8.65
CA ILE A 14 -4.52 3.17 7.91
C ILE A 14 -5.73 2.41 8.44
N ASN A 15 -6.66 2.09 7.54
CA ASN A 15 -7.87 1.38 7.89
C ASN A 15 -7.60 -0.12 8.10
N ARG A 16 -8.60 -0.83 8.61
CA ARG A 16 -8.49 -2.26 8.86
C ARG A 16 -8.16 -2.99 7.55
N PRO A 17 -7.10 -3.81 7.49
CA PRO A 17 -6.79 -4.60 6.31
C PRO A 17 -7.93 -5.57 5.99
N GLU A 18 -8.28 -5.66 4.72
CA GLU A 18 -9.31 -6.56 4.21
C GLU A 18 -8.66 -7.65 3.37
N LYS A 19 -8.96 -8.92 3.66
CA LYS A 19 -8.54 -10.03 2.80
C LYS A 19 -9.52 -10.14 1.64
N VAL A 20 -9.06 -9.86 0.43
CA VAL A 20 -9.91 -9.79 -0.77
C VAL A 20 -9.95 -11.11 -1.54
N SER A 21 -8.93 -11.95 -1.41
CA SER A 21 -8.90 -13.28 -2.05
C SER A 21 -8.27 -14.34 -1.14
N ASN A 22 -8.93 -15.49 -1.05
CA ASN A 22 -8.39 -16.67 -0.36
C ASN A 22 -7.35 -17.43 -1.18
N LYS A 23 -7.46 -17.41 -2.52
CA LYS A 23 -6.51 -18.10 -3.41
C LYS A 23 -5.20 -17.32 -3.58
N GLY A 24 -5.27 -16.00 -3.71
CA GLY A 24 -4.11 -15.14 -3.92
C GLY A 24 -3.55 -14.50 -2.64
N ASN A 25 -4.10 -14.85 -1.47
CA ASN A 25 -3.79 -14.24 -0.15
C ASN A 25 -3.57 -12.73 -0.25
N LEU A 26 -4.52 -12.06 -0.88
CA LEU A 26 -4.43 -10.65 -1.23
C LEU A 26 -5.09 -9.81 -0.15
N TYR A 27 -4.39 -8.76 0.27
CA TYR A 27 -4.85 -7.83 1.29
C TYR A 27 -5.00 -6.44 0.69
N ARG A 28 -6.12 -5.79 0.96
CA ARG A 28 -6.36 -4.36 0.69
C ARG A 28 -6.20 -3.57 1.97
N MET A 29 -5.45 -2.48 1.92
CA MET A 29 -5.24 -1.55 3.02
C MET A 29 -5.49 -0.13 2.52
N ALA A 30 -6.60 0.48 2.94
CA ALA A 30 -6.89 1.88 2.66
C ALA A 30 -6.12 2.80 3.63
N ILE A 31 -5.60 3.90 3.10
CA ILE A 31 -4.79 4.88 3.80
C ILE A 31 -5.39 6.25 3.55
N ASP A 32 -5.96 6.84 4.59
CA ASP A 32 -6.57 8.16 4.53
C ASP A 32 -5.51 9.19 4.95
N HIS A 33 -5.12 10.03 4.00
CA HIS A 33 -4.27 11.18 4.26
C HIS A 33 -5.14 12.32 4.78
N LYS A 34 -4.80 12.83 5.95
CA LYS A 34 -5.46 13.94 6.61
C LYS A 34 -4.62 15.20 6.54
N ASP A 35 -5.27 16.34 6.46
CA ASP A 35 -4.62 17.65 6.63
C ASP A 35 -4.24 17.90 8.10
N SER A 36 -3.69 19.08 8.37
CA SER A 36 -3.34 19.53 9.72
C SER A 36 -4.54 19.69 10.65
N ASN A 37 -5.76 19.80 10.10
CA ASN A 37 -7.02 19.91 10.85
C ASN A 37 -7.66 18.53 11.11
N GLY A 38 -7.05 17.45 10.61
CA GLY A 38 -7.57 16.10 10.73
C GLY A 38 -8.63 15.72 9.68
N ASN A 39 -8.91 16.59 8.71
CA ASN A 39 -9.84 16.30 7.62
C ASN A 39 -9.16 15.43 6.57
N GLN A 40 -9.88 14.43 6.07
CA GLN A 40 -9.39 13.60 4.98
C GLN A 40 -9.27 14.42 3.68
N VAL A 41 -8.07 14.50 3.13
CA VAL A 41 -7.79 15.20 1.86
C VAL A 41 -7.62 14.24 0.69
N ARG A 42 -7.19 13.00 0.95
CA ARG A 42 -6.99 11.98 -0.08
C ARG A 42 -7.07 10.59 0.54
N SER A 43 -7.56 9.61 -0.23
CA SER A 43 -7.42 8.20 0.10
C SER A 43 -6.47 7.54 -0.89
N TYR A 44 -5.60 6.67 -0.39
CA TYR A 44 -4.66 5.87 -1.16
C TYR A 44 -4.81 4.42 -0.73
N GLU A 45 -4.77 3.48 -1.66
CA GLU A 45 -4.86 2.06 -1.33
C GLU A 45 -3.54 1.34 -1.60
N VAL A 46 -3.14 0.50 -0.66
CA VAL A 46 -2.09 -0.49 -0.88
C VAL A 46 -2.77 -1.85 -0.97
N TRP A 47 -2.56 -2.56 -2.06
CA TRP A 47 -2.93 -3.95 -2.18
C TRP A 47 -1.66 -4.77 -2.20
N ALA A 48 -1.58 -5.80 -1.36
CA ALA A 48 -0.39 -6.60 -1.23
C ALA A 48 -0.72 -8.08 -1.16
N THR A 49 0.04 -8.88 -1.88
CA THR A 49 0.08 -10.33 -1.67
C THR A 49 0.71 -10.64 -0.31
N LYS A 50 0.34 -11.79 0.26
CA LYS A 50 0.96 -12.31 1.49
C LYS A 50 2.48 -12.35 1.35
N GLU A 51 2.95 -12.86 0.23
CA GLU A 51 4.34 -13.12 -0.08
C GLU A 51 5.15 -11.80 -0.09
N ALA A 52 4.59 -10.72 -0.67
CA ALA A 52 5.20 -9.39 -0.63
C ALA A 52 5.38 -8.86 0.81
N VAL A 53 4.39 -9.10 1.66
CA VAL A 53 4.43 -8.69 3.08
C VAL A 53 5.42 -9.56 3.87
N GLN A 54 5.43 -10.86 3.62
CA GLN A 54 6.33 -11.82 4.27
C GLN A 54 7.80 -11.56 3.92
N GLN A 55 8.11 -11.30 2.64
CA GLN A 55 9.45 -10.93 2.20
C GLN A 55 9.95 -9.67 2.91
N HIS A 56 9.08 -8.70 3.20
CA HIS A 56 9.50 -7.50 3.91
C HIS A 56 9.83 -7.74 5.39
N PHE A 57 9.06 -8.60 6.06
CA PHE A 57 9.20 -8.84 7.50
C PHE A 57 10.03 -10.08 7.85
N ASN A 58 10.81 -10.64 6.90
CA ASN A 58 11.78 -11.75 7.05
C ASN A 58 11.48 -12.67 8.24
N GLY A 59 10.74 -13.77 8.00
CA GLY A 59 10.49 -14.79 9.03
C GLY A 59 9.02 -15.01 9.39
N ILE A 60 8.07 -14.46 8.61
CA ILE A 60 6.67 -14.84 8.75
C ILE A 60 6.44 -16.12 7.92
N THR A 61 6.17 -17.24 8.57
CA THR A 61 5.72 -18.49 7.91
C THR A 61 4.20 -18.54 7.74
N GLU A 62 3.48 -17.74 8.54
CA GLU A 62 2.02 -17.72 8.63
C GLU A 62 1.37 -16.60 7.81
N ASN A 63 0.05 -16.44 7.89
CA ASN A 63 -0.61 -15.27 7.32
C ASN A 63 -0.19 -14.00 8.11
N PRO A 64 0.09 -12.87 7.43
CA PRO A 64 0.46 -11.64 8.11
C PRO A 64 -0.61 -11.17 9.09
N ARG A 65 -0.19 -10.77 10.29
CA ARG A 65 -1.06 -10.16 11.29
C ARG A 65 -1.45 -8.75 10.87
N GLU A 66 -2.57 -8.26 11.40
CA GLU A 66 -3.10 -6.94 11.07
C GLU A 66 -2.08 -5.79 11.26
N TYR A 67 -1.32 -5.80 12.35
CA TYR A 67 -0.29 -4.78 12.58
C TYR A 67 0.83 -4.81 11.54
N GLN A 68 1.17 -5.98 11.00
CA GLN A 68 2.21 -6.15 9.97
C GLN A 68 1.71 -5.58 8.65
N LEU A 69 0.48 -5.89 8.28
CA LEU A 69 -0.19 -5.32 7.10
C LEU A 69 -0.25 -3.79 7.17
N ARG A 70 -0.66 -3.24 8.32
CA ARG A 70 -0.69 -1.78 8.53
C ARG A 70 0.71 -1.16 8.44
N LYS A 71 1.72 -1.77 9.06
CA LYS A 71 3.11 -1.31 8.99
C LYS A 71 3.67 -1.36 7.56
N TYR A 72 3.34 -2.41 6.81
CA TYR A 72 3.71 -2.55 5.40
C TYR A 72 3.05 -1.45 4.55
N ALA A 73 1.74 -1.26 4.70
CA ALA A 73 0.98 -0.23 3.99
C ALA A 73 1.55 1.18 4.26
N LYS A 74 1.86 1.49 5.53
CA LYS A 74 2.53 2.74 5.93
C LYS A 74 3.84 2.93 5.16
N MET A 75 4.71 1.93 5.21
CA MET A 75 6.01 1.98 4.55
C MET A 75 5.86 2.21 3.04
N MET A 76 4.97 1.48 2.39
CA MET A 76 4.76 1.58 0.94
C MET A 76 4.22 2.96 0.54
N TYR A 77 3.26 3.48 1.31
CA TYR A 77 2.77 4.85 1.16
C TYR A 77 3.89 5.89 1.33
N GLU A 78 4.69 5.80 2.39
CA GLU A 78 5.79 6.75 2.65
C GLU A 78 6.89 6.67 1.59
N LYS A 79 7.22 5.46 1.12
CA LYS A 79 8.13 5.26 -0.02
C LYS A 79 7.58 5.97 -1.26
N ARG A 80 6.27 5.82 -1.52
CA ARG A 80 5.65 6.45 -2.68
C ARG A 80 5.58 7.97 -2.54
N MET A 81 5.16 8.49 -1.40
CA MET A 81 5.15 9.93 -1.11
C MET A 81 6.54 10.54 -1.33
N ARG A 82 7.60 9.90 -0.83
CA ARG A 82 8.98 10.34 -1.08
C ARG A 82 9.36 10.31 -2.56
N SER A 83 9.06 9.20 -3.26
CA SER A 83 9.33 9.06 -4.70
C SER A 83 8.59 10.10 -5.55
N SER A 84 7.38 10.50 -5.13
CA SER A 84 6.55 11.50 -5.81
C SER A 84 6.84 12.95 -5.42
N GLY A 85 7.81 13.19 -4.53
CA GLY A 85 8.07 14.53 -3.98
C GLY A 85 6.88 15.11 -3.21
N GLY A 86 6.00 14.26 -2.67
CA GLY A 86 4.77 14.67 -1.97
C GLY A 86 3.52 14.76 -2.86
N HIS A 87 3.64 14.56 -4.18
CA HIS A 87 2.55 14.72 -5.14
C HIS A 87 2.10 13.37 -5.74
N MET A 88 1.25 12.62 -5.04
CA MET A 88 0.67 11.39 -5.62
C MET A 88 -0.46 11.72 -6.62
N ALA A 89 -0.31 11.35 -7.88
CA ALA A 89 -1.39 11.49 -8.87
C ALA A 89 -2.33 10.27 -8.89
N GLU A 90 -1.84 9.11 -8.44
CA GLU A 90 -2.58 7.86 -8.45
C GLU A 90 -3.29 7.56 -7.13
N ALA A 91 -4.27 6.67 -7.21
CA ALA A 91 -5.14 6.31 -6.10
C ALA A 91 -4.65 5.08 -5.32
N GLY A 92 -3.55 4.45 -5.74
CA GLY A 92 -2.96 3.36 -4.99
C GLY A 92 -1.82 2.59 -5.69
N MET A 93 -1.30 1.55 -5.02
CA MET A 93 -0.39 0.54 -5.57
C MET A 93 -0.78 -0.92 -5.28
N LEU A 94 -0.43 -1.82 -6.20
CA LEU A 94 -0.46 -3.27 -6.04
C LEU A 94 0.97 -3.80 -5.93
N ALA A 95 1.28 -4.45 -4.82
CA ALA A 95 2.58 -5.05 -4.52
C ALA A 95 2.50 -6.58 -4.48
N THR A 96 3.28 -7.22 -5.34
CA THR A 96 3.49 -8.67 -5.38
C THR A 96 4.89 -9.02 -4.89
N SER A 97 5.17 -10.31 -4.77
CA SER A 97 6.51 -10.81 -4.44
C SER A 97 7.57 -10.52 -5.51
N GLN A 98 7.13 -10.16 -6.73
CA GLN A 98 7.98 -9.99 -7.90
C GLN A 98 8.06 -8.53 -8.35
N ASP A 99 6.95 -7.79 -8.23
CA ASP A 99 6.82 -6.44 -8.78
C ASP A 99 5.82 -5.56 -8.02
N VAL A 100 5.89 -4.25 -8.24
CA VAL A 100 4.98 -3.24 -7.72
C VAL A 100 4.43 -2.39 -8.87
N THR A 101 3.11 -2.44 -9.07
CA THR A 101 2.41 -1.60 -10.03
C THR A 101 1.63 -0.49 -9.32
N HIS A 102 1.46 0.64 -9.99
CA HIS A 102 0.77 1.79 -9.41
C HIS A 102 -0.42 2.20 -10.31
N GLY A 103 -1.46 2.80 -9.73
CA GLY A 103 -2.61 3.25 -10.51
C GLY A 103 -3.92 3.30 -9.72
N ASN A 104 -5.03 3.04 -10.43
CA ASN A 104 -6.35 3.03 -9.81
C ASN A 104 -6.63 1.68 -9.12
N PRO A 105 -6.86 1.64 -7.80
CA PRO A 105 -7.08 0.41 -7.05
C PRO A 105 -8.29 -0.40 -7.53
N LYS A 106 -9.31 0.29 -8.07
CA LYS A 106 -10.51 -0.35 -8.61
C LYS A 106 -10.21 -1.28 -9.79
N MET A 107 -9.07 -1.11 -10.47
CA MET A 107 -8.67 -1.96 -11.59
C MET A 107 -7.96 -3.24 -11.15
N TRP A 108 -7.40 -3.32 -9.94
CA TRP A 108 -6.57 -4.45 -9.55
C TRP A 108 -7.31 -5.78 -9.38
N PRO A 109 -8.57 -5.84 -8.90
CA PRO A 109 -9.33 -7.09 -8.97
C PRO A 109 -9.37 -7.68 -10.38
N MET A 110 -9.51 -6.82 -11.41
CA MET A 110 -9.50 -7.24 -12.80
C MET A 110 -8.09 -7.62 -13.26
N THR A 111 -7.08 -6.82 -12.91
CA THR A 111 -5.67 -7.13 -13.20
C THR A 111 -5.27 -8.50 -12.65
N LEU A 112 -5.65 -8.81 -11.41
CA LEU A 112 -5.32 -10.07 -10.73
C LEU A 112 -6.13 -11.27 -11.22
N SER A 113 -7.26 -11.03 -11.87
CA SER A 113 -8.02 -12.08 -12.57
C SER A 113 -7.44 -12.43 -13.93
N HIS A 114 -6.46 -11.66 -14.41
CA HIS A 114 -5.83 -11.89 -15.71
C HIS A 114 -4.86 -13.08 -15.62
N PRO A 115 -4.94 -14.08 -16.54
CA PRO A 115 -4.15 -15.32 -16.47
C PRO A 115 -2.63 -15.10 -16.57
N GLU A 116 -2.21 -13.94 -17.05
CA GLU A 116 -0.79 -13.57 -17.23
C GLU A 116 -0.14 -12.99 -15.96
N VAL A 117 -0.94 -12.60 -14.95
CA VAL A 117 -0.42 -12.05 -13.72
C VAL A 117 0.04 -13.19 -12.81
N LYS A 118 1.36 -13.34 -12.70
CA LYS A 118 1.98 -14.27 -11.75
C LYS A 118 1.85 -13.69 -10.34
N LEU A 119 1.00 -14.32 -9.52
CA LEU A 119 0.86 -14.04 -8.09
C LEU A 119 1.95 -14.76 -7.29
#